data_AF-A0A0F6W4Y1-F1
#
_entry.id   AF-A0A0F6W4Y1-F1
#
_cell.length_a   1.000
_cell.length_b   1.000
_cell.length_c   1.000
_cell.angle_alpha   90.00
_cell.angle_beta   90.00
_cell.angle_gamma   90.00
#
_symmetry.space_group_name_H-M   'P 1'
#
loop_
_entity.id
_entity.type
_entity.pdbx_description
1 polymer ?
#
loop_
_entity_poly.entity_id
_entity_poly.type
_entity_poly.pdbx_seq_one_letter_code
_entity_poly.pdbx_strand_id
1 'polypeptide(L)'
;MRDAAASAREALGNTPFAKARDVLRELRDRRARIPERQLARAVLRAGTVSAASVRTRDGRIEITAELESGRAIAAALIPESARFAPRGAKEIVFAVDPPEAAGDAKLRDVAGMIAALVARAVWGPFLPPTEGGVDAGAMVDREGEKLRVDLRTCPAVRAASQSAPAAALVMDALVIERFEVDEQGLSVRLGLPKMPVG
;
A
#
# COMPACT_ATOMS: atom_id res chain seq x y z
N MET A 1 -4.12 48.41 -10.25
CA MET A 1 -3.72 47.51 -9.13
C MET A 1 -4.68 46.33 -8.92
N ARG A 2 -5.54 45.96 -9.89
CA ARG A 2 -6.42 44.77 -9.85
C ARG A 2 -5.87 43.57 -10.65
N ASP A 3 -4.91 43.79 -11.55
CA ASP A 3 -4.36 42.74 -12.43
C ASP A 3 -3.30 41.85 -11.76
N ALA A 4 -2.51 42.39 -10.82
CA ALA A 4 -1.46 41.61 -10.16
C ALA A 4 -2.02 40.44 -9.33
N ALA A 5 -3.19 40.60 -8.72
CA ALA A 5 -3.86 39.53 -7.98
C ALA A 5 -4.51 38.48 -8.90
N ALA A 6 -4.95 38.87 -10.10
CA ALA A 6 -5.48 37.97 -11.11
C ALA A 6 -4.35 37.15 -11.76
N SER A 7 -3.26 37.80 -12.19
CA SER A 7 -2.09 37.13 -12.75
C SER A 7 -1.35 36.25 -11.72
N ALA A 8 -1.34 36.61 -10.43
CA ALA A 8 -0.80 35.75 -9.39
C ALA A 8 -1.67 34.50 -9.13
N ARG A 9 -3.01 34.63 -9.21
CA ARG A 9 -3.94 33.49 -9.11
C ARG A 9 -3.84 32.56 -10.32
N GLU A 10 -3.64 33.11 -11.51
CA GLU A 10 -3.48 32.36 -12.76
C GLU A 10 -2.12 31.65 -12.82
N ALA A 11 -1.04 32.31 -12.38
CA ALA A 11 0.27 31.69 -12.23
C ALA A 11 0.27 30.57 -11.18
N LEU A 12 -0.43 30.75 -10.05
CA LEU A 12 -0.59 29.70 -9.04
C LEU A 12 -1.45 28.53 -9.56
N GLY A 13 -2.45 28.78 -10.40
CA GLY A 13 -3.30 27.76 -11.00
C GLY A 13 -2.60 26.83 -12.00
N ASN A 14 -1.52 27.30 -12.64
CA ASN A 14 -0.74 26.53 -13.63
C ASN A 14 0.57 25.94 -13.08
N THR A 15 0.85 26.09 -11.78
CA THR A 15 2.03 25.49 -11.16
C THR A 15 1.86 23.98 -10.96
N PRO A 16 2.97 23.19 -10.95
CA PRO A 16 2.96 21.77 -10.58
C PRO A 16 2.22 21.49 -9.26
N PHE A 17 2.16 22.48 -8.37
CA PHE A 17 1.47 22.41 -7.09
C PHE A 17 -0.06 22.43 -7.21
N ALA A 18 -0.64 23.21 -8.14
CA ALA A 18 -2.10 23.19 -8.38
C ALA A 18 -2.54 21.86 -9.00
N LYS A 19 -1.78 21.35 -9.97
CA LYS A 19 -2.01 20.00 -10.54
C LYS A 19 -1.87 18.90 -9.48
N ALA A 20 -0.84 18.97 -8.63
CA ALA A 20 -0.68 18.03 -7.53
C ALA A 20 -1.84 18.09 -6.54
N ARG A 21 -2.37 19.29 -6.25
CA ARG A 21 -3.52 19.48 -5.37
C ARG A 21 -4.81 18.91 -5.95
N ASP A 22 -5.05 19.07 -7.24
CA ASP A 22 -6.26 18.55 -7.89
C ASP A 22 -6.20 17.01 -7.97
N VAL A 23 -5.03 16.45 -8.28
CA VAL A 23 -4.79 14.99 -8.21
C VAL A 23 -4.95 14.48 -6.77
N LEU A 24 -4.46 15.20 -5.76
CA LEU A 24 -4.65 14.83 -4.35
C LEU A 24 -6.12 14.83 -3.94
N ARG A 25 -6.92 15.80 -4.42
CA ARG A 25 -8.37 15.84 -4.18
C ARG A 25 -9.09 14.67 -4.83
N GLU A 26 -8.76 14.37 -6.09
CA GLU A 26 -9.31 13.22 -6.80
C GLU A 26 -8.95 11.89 -6.12
N LEU A 27 -7.72 11.77 -5.62
CA LEU A 27 -7.25 10.58 -4.91
C LEU A 27 -7.85 10.43 -3.50
N ARG A 28 -8.15 11.54 -2.81
CA ARG A 28 -8.79 11.51 -1.49
C ARG A 28 -10.15 10.82 -1.53
N ASP A 29 -10.97 11.15 -2.52
CA ASP A 29 -12.32 10.58 -2.63
C ASP A 29 -12.31 9.17 -3.24
N ARG A 30 -11.12 8.69 -3.64
CA ARG A 30 -10.94 7.39 -4.27
C ARG A 30 -10.79 6.29 -3.22
N ARG A 31 -11.70 5.32 -3.27
CA ARG A 31 -11.52 4.00 -2.66
C ARG A 31 -10.68 3.15 -3.61
N ALA A 32 -9.46 2.81 -3.21
CA ALA A 32 -8.66 1.87 -3.98
C ALA A 32 -9.10 0.45 -3.63
N ARG A 33 -9.48 -0.35 -4.63
CA ARG A 33 -9.91 -1.74 -4.44
C ARG A 33 -8.97 -2.72 -5.11
N ILE A 34 -8.58 -3.74 -4.35
CA ILE A 34 -7.69 -4.82 -4.73
C ILE A 34 -8.50 -6.14 -4.65
N PRO A 35 -8.96 -6.69 -5.79
CA PRO A 35 -9.73 -7.93 -5.81
C PRO A 35 -8.87 -9.15 -5.42
N GLU A 36 -9.52 -10.20 -4.93
CA GLU A 36 -8.87 -11.48 -4.54
C GLU A 36 -7.90 -12.01 -5.60
N ARG A 37 -8.28 -11.96 -6.89
CA ARG A 37 -7.43 -12.40 -7.99
C ARG A 37 -6.08 -11.67 -8.04
N GLN A 38 -6.03 -10.39 -7.66
CA GLN A 38 -4.78 -9.63 -7.62
C GLN A 38 -3.98 -9.96 -6.37
N LEU A 39 -4.64 -10.17 -5.23
CA LEU A 39 -4.00 -10.64 -4.00
C LEU A 39 -3.35 -12.01 -4.24
N ALA A 40 -4.08 -12.99 -4.79
CA ALA A 40 -3.55 -14.31 -5.12
C ALA A 40 -2.34 -14.24 -6.06
N ARG A 41 -2.37 -13.37 -7.08
CA ARG A 41 -1.22 -13.13 -7.95
C ARG A 41 -0.02 -12.53 -7.20
N ALA A 42 -0.24 -11.66 -6.23
CA ALA A 42 0.84 -11.15 -5.39
C ALA A 42 1.43 -12.25 -4.49
N VAL A 43 0.58 -13.11 -3.91
CA VAL A 43 1.03 -14.27 -3.12
C VAL A 43 1.89 -15.21 -3.96
N LEU A 44 1.47 -15.54 -5.19
CA LEU A 44 2.24 -16.39 -6.11
C LEU A 44 3.64 -15.84 -6.41
N ARG A 45 3.84 -14.53 -6.31
CA ARG A 45 5.12 -13.89 -6.56
C ARG A 45 6.03 -13.87 -5.33
N ALA A 46 5.59 -14.38 -4.19
CA ALA A 46 6.33 -14.37 -2.93
C ALA A 46 7.45 -15.44 -2.86
N GLY A 47 8.13 -15.73 -3.98
CA GLY A 47 9.25 -16.67 -4.11
C GLY A 47 8.95 -18.11 -3.65
N THR A 48 9.33 -19.11 -4.46
CA THR A 48 9.12 -20.55 -4.15
C THR A 48 7.66 -20.95 -3.90
N VAL A 49 6.68 -20.09 -4.19
CA VAL A 49 5.24 -20.41 -4.09
C VAL A 49 4.80 -20.97 -5.44
N SER A 50 4.38 -22.23 -5.47
CA SER A 50 3.95 -22.91 -6.70
C SER A 50 2.45 -22.74 -6.97
N ALA A 51 1.64 -22.65 -5.91
CA ALA A 51 0.20 -22.42 -5.99
C ALA A 51 -0.27 -21.54 -4.85
N ALA A 52 -1.28 -20.71 -5.09
CA ALA A 52 -1.90 -19.90 -4.05
C ALA A 52 -3.39 -19.67 -4.32
N SER A 53 -4.16 -19.66 -3.23
CA SER A 53 -5.53 -19.21 -3.18
C SER A 53 -5.63 -18.12 -2.12
N VAL A 54 -6.43 -17.09 -2.42
CA VAL A 54 -6.75 -16.03 -1.48
C VAL A 54 -8.25 -15.88 -1.43
N ARG A 55 -8.79 -15.74 -0.22
CA ARG A 55 -10.17 -15.34 0.03
C ARG A 55 -10.19 -14.13 0.94
N THR A 56 -11.14 -13.24 0.72
CA THR A 56 -11.34 -12.05 1.54
C THR A 56 -12.73 -12.08 2.11
N ARG A 57 -12.84 -12.07 3.44
CA ARG A 57 -14.13 -12.02 4.16
C ARG A 57 -13.90 -11.60 5.60
N ASP A 58 -14.91 -11.03 6.23
CA ASP A 58 -14.93 -10.78 7.67
C ASP A 58 -13.71 -9.99 8.21
N GLY A 59 -13.17 -9.05 7.42
CA GLY A 59 -11.98 -8.29 7.81
C GLY A 59 -10.64 -9.02 7.58
N ARG A 60 -10.65 -10.20 6.95
CA ARG A 60 -9.50 -11.11 6.85
C ARG A 60 -9.12 -11.38 5.40
N ILE A 61 -7.82 -11.47 5.15
CA ILE A 61 -7.25 -11.99 3.91
C ILE A 61 -6.75 -13.39 4.22
N GLU A 62 -7.58 -14.40 3.93
CA GLU A 62 -7.24 -15.81 4.09
C GLU A 62 -6.34 -16.26 2.94
N ILE A 63 -5.25 -16.94 3.29
CA ILE A 63 -4.20 -17.32 2.36
C ILE A 63 -3.93 -18.81 2.54
N THR A 64 -4.05 -19.54 1.43
CA THR A 64 -3.54 -20.91 1.31
C THR A 64 -2.52 -20.92 0.20
N ALA A 65 -1.29 -21.33 0.50
CA ALA A 65 -0.22 -21.39 -0.48
C ALA A 65 0.54 -22.72 -0.37
N GLU A 66 0.95 -23.25 -1.51
CA GLU A 66 1.84 -24.39 -1.61
C GLU A 66 3.21 -23.91 -2.09
N LEU A 67 4.26 -24.43 -1.47
CA LEU A 67 5.62 -24.15 -1.87
C LEU A 67 6.15 -25.23 -2.79
N GLU A 68 7.15 -24.90 -3.61
CA GLU A 68 7.85 -25.86 -4.50
C GLU A 68 8.41 -27.06 -3.72
N SER A 69 8.72 -26.89 -2.43
CA SER A 69 9.14 -27.95 -1.52
C SER A 69 8.04 -28.94 -1.12
N GLY A 70 6.79 -28.70 -1.48
CA GLY A 70 5.60 -29.45 -1.03
C GLY A 70 5.04 -28.99 0.33
N ARG A 71 5.71 -28.06 1.03
CA ARG A 71 5.18 -27.46 2.27
C ARG A 71 3.99 -26.53 1.96
N ALA A 72 2.95 -26.61 2.78
CA ALA A 72 1.83 -25.69 2.72
C ALA A 72 1.93 -24.56 3.76
N ILE A 73 1.33 -23.42 3.44
CA ILE A 73 1.07 -22.28 4.33
C ILE A 73 -0.43 -22.06 4.34
N ALA A 74 -1.02 -21.99 5.52
CA ALA A 74 -2.41 -21.62 5.72
C ALA A 74 -2.46 -20.60 6.86
N ALA A 75 -2.82 -19.36 6.56
CA ALA A 75 -2.91 -18.28 7.53
C ALA A 75 -3.85 -17.18 7.02
N ALA A 76 -4.29 -16.30 7.90
CA ALA A 76 -4.99 -15.08 7.56
C ALA A 76 -4.20 -13.85 7.98
N LEU A 77 -4.19 -12.82 7.13
CA LEU A 77 -3.70 -11.49 7.46
C LEU A 77 -4.89 -10.56 7.71
N ILE A 78 -4.87 -9.90 8.87
CA ILE A 78 -5.91 -8.95 9.28
C ILE A 78 -5.27 -7.56 9.31
N PRO A 79 -5.54 -6.70 8.32
CA PRO A 79 -4.99 -5.34 8.31
C PRO A 79 -5.62 -4.51 9.43
N GLU A 80 -4.86 -4.23 10.48
CA GLU A 80 -5.37 -3.52 11.67
C GLU A 80 -5.21 -2.00 11.55
N SER A 81 -4.04 -1.56 11.10
CA SER A 81 -3.71 -0.13 11.08
C SER A 81 -2.65 0.20 10.06
N ALA A 82 -2.61 1.47 9.69
CA ALA A 82 -1.52 2.06 8.94
C ALA A 82 -0.95 3.25 9.72
N ARG A 83 0.37 3.38 9.76
CA ARG A 83 1.06 4.53 10.36
C ARG A 83 1.68 5.34 9.24
N PHE A 84 1.09 6.49 8.97
CA PHE A 84 1.49 7.40 7.90
C PHE A 84 1.78 8.78 8.48
N ALA A 85 2.99 8.97 8.99
CA ALA A 85 3.44 10.25 9.51
C ALA A 85 4.06 11.09 8.37
N PRO A 86 3.88 12.44 8.35
CA PRO A 86 4.56 13.31 7.40
C PRO A 86 6.08 13.10 7.50
N ARG A 87 6.75 12.76 6.39
CA ARG A 87 8.18 12.38 6.34
C ARG A 87 8.57 11.21 7.26
N GLY A 88 7.60 10.50 7.83
CA GLY A 88 7.79 9.50 8.88
C GLY A 88 7.48 8.08 8.40
N ALA A 89 6.96 7.25 9.30
CA ALA A 89 6.55 5.89 9.01
C ALA A 89 5.51 5.87 7.87
N LYS A 90 5.64 4.91 6.95
CA LYS A 90 4.62 4.52 5.97
C LYS A 90 4.43 3.02 6.10
N GLU A 91 3.76 2.62 7.16
CA GLU A 91 3.72 1.23 7.62
C GLU A 91 2.31 0.67 7.58
N ILE A 92 2.20 -0.61 7.30
CA ILE A 92 0.98 -1.41 7.50
C ILE A 92 1.26 -2.41 8.62
N VAL A 93 0.32 -2.56 9.53
CA VAL A 93 0.36 -3.61 10.55
C VAL A 93 -0.71 -4.64 10.25
N PHE A 94 -0.29 -5.89 10.10
CA PHE A 94 -1.16 -7.05 10.01
C PHE A 94 -1.12 -7.85 11.31
N ALA A 95 -2.28 -8.12 11.89
CA ALA A 95 -2.40 -9.27 12.79
C ALA A 95 -2.41 -10.56 11.96
N VAL A 96 -1.88 -11.65 12.53
CA VAL A 96 -1.80 -12.95 11.88
C VAL A 96 -2.66 -13.95 12.63
N ASP A 97 -3.35 -14.80 11.87
CA ASP A 97 -4.08 -15.94 12.41
C ASP A 97 -3.72 -17.24 11.65
N PRO A 98 -3.32 -18.32 12.34
CA PRO A 98 -3.08 -18.35 13.77
C PRO A 98 -1.82 -17.54 14.15
N PRO A 99 -1.72 -16.98 15.37
CA PRO A 99 -0.66 -16.03 15.75
C PRO A 99 0.78 -16.54 15.56
N GLU A 100 1.00 -17.84 15.78
CA GLU A 100 2.30 -18.49 15.59
C GLU A 100 2.80 -18.44 14.14
N ALA A 101 1.89 -18.31 13.16
CA ALA A 101 2.25 -18.23 11.75
C ALA A 101 3.04 -16.95 11.44
N ALA A 102 3.00 -15.92 12.30
CA ALA A 102 3.86 -14.73 12.19
C ALA A 102 5.36 -15.08 12.22
N GLY A 103 5.74 -16.23 12.79
CA GLY A 103 7.10 -16.75 12.78
C GLY A 103 7.57 -17.28 11.41
N ASP A 104 6.64 -17.63 10.52
CA ASP A 104 6.96 -18.19 9.21
C ASP A 104 7.61 -17.14 8.31
N ALA A 105 8.83 -17.41 7.84
CA ALA A 105 9.55 -16.52 6.94
C ALA A 105 8.82 -16.31 5.61
N LYS A 106 8.17 -17.33 5.10
CA LYS A 106 7.46 -17.25 3.82
C LYS A 106 6.14 -16.51 3.94
N LEU A 107 5.45 -16.62 5.08
CA LEU A 107 4.29 -15.76 5.33
C LEU A 107 4.68 -14.27 5.39
N ARG A 108 5.88 -13.96 5.92
CA ARG A 108 6.44 -12.60 5.89
C ARG A 108 6.70 -12.12 4.47
N ASP A 109 7.29 -12.93 3.60
CA ASP A 109 7.45 -12.60 2.18
C ASP A 109 6.09 -12.30 1.51
N VAL A 110 5.09 -13.14 1.79
CA VAL A 110 3.72 -12.98 1.31
C VAL A 110 3.10 -11.66 1.78
N ALA A 111 3.23 -11.33 3.06
CA ALA A 111 2.76 -10.06 3.61
C ALA A 111 3.44 -8.87 2.92
N GLY A 112 4.74 -8.98 2.64
CA GLY A 112 5.50 -7.99 1.88
C GLY A 112 4.97 -7.79 0.45
N MET A 113 4.60 -8.87 -0.24
CA MET A 113 4.00 -8.79 -1.58
C MET A 113 2.62 -8.13 -1.58
N ILE A 114 1.77 -8.49 -0.60
CA ILE A 114 0.44 -7.87 -0.45
C ILE A 114 0.59 -6.39 -0.13
N ALA A 115 1.51 -6.01 0.76
CA ALA A 115 1.76 -4.62 1.10
C ALA A 115 2.28 -3.80 -0.10
N ALA A 116 3.12 -4.39 -0.94
CA ALA A 116 3.57 -3.76 -2.16
C ALA A 116 2.44 -3.58 -3.20
N LEU A 117 1.46 -4.50 -3.23
CA LEU A 117 0.23 -4.32 -4.00
C LEU A 117 -0.65 -3.19 -3.42
N VAL A 118 -0.73 -3.05 -2.10
CA VAL A 118 -1.38 -1.90 -1.44
C VAL A 118 -0.68 -0.61 -1.82
N ALA A 119 0.65 -0.54 -1.73
CA ALA A 119 1.42 0.63 -2.15
C ALA A 119 1.13 1.02 -3.61
N ARG A 120 1.02 0.04 -4.51
CA ARG A 120 0.64 0.25 -5.90
C ARG A 120 -0.78 0.79 -6.06
N ALA A 121 -1.73 0.30 -5.27
CA ALA A 121 -3.11 0.78 -5.30
C ALA A 121 -3.23 2.23 -4.77
N VAL A 122 -2.43 2.58 -3.77
CA VAL A 122 -2.42 3.90 -3.13
C VAL A 122 -1.69 4.95 -3.98
N TRP A 123 -0.50 4.62 -4.50
CA TRP A 123 0.39 5.58 -5.15
C TRP A 123 0.59 5.31 -6.65
N GLY A 124 -0.14 4.37 -7.23
CA GLY A 124 0.03 3.90 -8.61
C GLY A 124 0.38 4.97 -9.66
N PRO A 125 -0.33 6.12 -9.73
CA PRO A 125 -0.03 7.19 -10.68
C PRO A 125 1.38 7.80 -10.56
N PHE A 126 2.03 7.67 -9.40
CA PHE A 126 3.35 8.23 -9.11
C PHE A 126 4.47 7.19 -9.13
N LEU A 127 4.11 5.92 -9.23
CA LEU A 127 5.07 4.83 -9.21
C LEU A 127 5.46 4.44 -10.64
N PRO A 128 6.71 4.01 -10.89
CA PRO A 128 7.13 3.54 -12.20
C PRO A 128 6.20 2.44 -12.73
N PRO A 129 5.88 2.44 -14.04
CA PRO A 129 5.09 1.36 -14.62
C PRO A 129 5.80 0.02 -14.39
N THR A 130 5.01 -1.01 -14.11
CA THR A 130 5.49 -2.39 -14.00
C THR A 130 4.76 -3.25 -15.01
N GLU A 131 5.51 -3.86 -15.92
CA GLU A 131 4.97 -4.86 -16.83
C GLU A 131 4.64 -6.11 -16.01
N GLY A 132 3.35 -6.41 -15.85
CA GLY A 132 2.89 -7.69 -15.28
C GLY A 132 2.57 -7.73 -13.78
N GLY A 133 2.91 -6.73 -12.96
CA GLY A 133 2.47 -6.68 -11.55
C GLY A 133 3.49 -6.11 -10.57
N VAL A 134 3.50 -6.59 -9.33
CA VAL A 134 4.48 -6.21 -8.30
C VAL A 134 5.63 -7.21 -8.34
N ASP A 135 6.86 -6.77 -8.61
CA ASP A 135 7.99 -7.70 -8.82
C ASP A 135 8.75 -8.05 -7.53
N ALA A 136 8.58 -7.26 -6.47
CA ALA A 136 9.19 -7.51 -5.18
C ALA A 136 8.37 -6.85 -4.05
N GLY A 137 8.40 -7.50 -2.88
CA GLY A 137 7.66 -7.09 -1.70
C GLY A 137 8.34 -5.99 -0.89
N ALA A 138 7.61 -5.48 0.09
CA ALA A 138 8.16 -4.68 1.18
C ALA A 138 8.93 -5.55 2.19
N MET A 139 9.86 -4.94 2.92
CA MET A 139 10.45 -5.52 4.12
C MET A 139 9.41 -5.65 5.23
N VAL A 140 9.46 -6.79 5.93
CA VAL A 140 8.50 -7.16 6.97
C VAL A 140 9.26 -7.51 8.25
N ASP A 141 8.95 -6.77 9.31
CA ASP A 141 9.40 -7.05 10.66
C ASP A 141 8.31 -7.80 11.43
N ARG A 142 8.72 -8.75 12.27
CA ARG A 142 7.81 -9.46 13.18
C ARG A 142 7.81 -8.74 14.54
N GLU A 143 6.63 -8.39 15.02
CA GLU A 143 6.39 -7.81 16.34
C GLU A 143 5.46 -8.73 17.13
N GLY A 144 6.03 -9.75 17.77
CA GLY A 144 5.27 -10.80 18.46
C GLY A 144 4.40 -11.59 17.49
N GLU A 145 3.09 -11.37 17.55
CA GLU A 145 2.05 -12.03 16.74
C GLU A 145 1.64 -11.20 15.52
N LYS A 146 2.26 -10.03 15.34
CA LYS A 146 1.96 -9.09 14.26
C LYS A 146 3.11 -8.97 13.28
N LEU A 147 2.78 -8.59 12.06
CA LEU A 147 3.73 -8.24 11.00
C LEU A 147 3.63 -6.75 10.71
N ARG A 148 4.73 -6.03 10.91
CA ARG A 148 4.86 -4.62 10.52
C ARG A 148 5.60 -4.55 9.19
N VAL A 149 5.00 -3.87 8.23
CA VAL A 149 5.50 -3.81 6.85
C VAL A 149 5.83 -2.36 6.50
N ASP A 150 7.08 -2.07 6.15
CA ASP A 150 7.52 -0.71 5.75
C ASP A 150 7.38 -0.52 4.24
N LEU A 151 6.38 0.25 3.83
CA LEU A 151 6.08 0.49 2.41
C LEU A 151 7.15 1.30 1.68
N ARG A 152 8.04 2.02 2.38
CA ARG A 152 9.15 2.76 1.75
C ARG A 152 10.21 1.81 1.20
N THR A 153 10.25 0.60 1.72
CA THR A 153 11.19 -0.43 1.28
C THR A 153 10.73 -1.13 0.00
N CYS A 154 9.44 -0.98 -0.37
CA CYS A 154 8.93 -1.39 -1.68
C CYS A 154 9.80 -0.77 -2.78
N PRO A 155 10.39 -1.57 -3.70
CA PRO A 155 11.30 -1.03 -4.71
C PRO A 155 10.68 0.08 -5.57
N ALA A 156 9.42 -0.05 -5.96
CA ALA A 156 8.71 0.97 -6.73
C ALA A 156 8.53 2.29 -5.96
N VAL A 157 8.21 2.23 -4.67
CA VAL A 157 8.03 3.41 -3.80
C VAL A 157 9.37 4.08 -3.56
N ARG A 158 10.42 3.29 -3.30
CA ARG A 158 11.79 3.80 -3.15
C ARG A 158 12.26 4.51 -4.41
N ALA A 159 12.08 3.89 -5.58
CA ALA A 159 12.45 4.47 -6.87
C ALA A 159 11.70 5.79 -7.11
N ALA A 160 10.37 5.80 -6.96
CA ALA A 160 9.56 7.01 -7.14
C ALA A 160 10.01 8.16 -6.21
N SER A 161 10.28 7.84 -4.94
CA SER A 161 10.68 8.83 -3.94
C SER A 161 12.04 9.46 -4.26
N GLN A 162 12.94 8.71 -4.89
CA GLN A 162 14.27 9.16 -5.28
C GLN A 162 14.27 9.93 -6.61
N SER A 163 13.40 9.55 -7.54
CA SER A 163 13.41 10.11 -8.91
C SER A 163 12.61 11.40 -9.07
N ALA A 164 11.62 11.67 -8.21
CA ALA A 164 10.73 12.83 -8.39
C ALA A 164 10.33 13.49 -7.04
N PRO A 165 10.85 14.69 -6.71
CA PRO A 165 10.50 15.40 -5.47
C PRO A 165 8.99 15.66 -5.30
N ALA A 166 8.27 15.91 -6.39
CA ALA A 166 6.82 16.10 -6.36
C ALA A 166 6.06 14.80 -6.02
N ALA A 167 6.55 13.64 -6.49
CA ALA A 167 5.97 12.35 -6.13
C ALA A 167 6.18 12.05 -4.63
N ALA A 168 7.37 12.33 -4.10
CA ALA A 168 7.66 12.19 -2.68
C ALA A 168 6.70 13.04 -1.81
N LEU A 169 6.47 14.30 -2.18
CA LEU A 169 5.51 15.18 -1.49
C LEU A 169 4.08 14.63 -1.49
N VAL A 170 3.61 14.09 -2.61
CA VAL A 170 2.27 13.51 -2.70
C VAL A 170 2.16 12.20 -1.91
N MET A 171 3.19 11.34 -2.00
CA MET A 171 3.22 10.10 -1.22
C MET A 171 3.26 10.38 0.29
N ASP A 172 3.94 11.45 0.70
CA ASP A 172 3.94 11.95 2.07
C ASP A 172 2.55 12.46 2.49
N ALA A 173 1.85 13.16 1.59
CA ALA A 173 0.54 13.76 1.82
C ALA A 173 -0.65 12.78 1.72
N LEU A 174 -0.48 11.58 1.18
CA LEU A 174 -1.54 10.57 1.22
C LEU A 174 -1.38 9.72 2.46
N VAL A 175 -2.49 9.49 3.16
CA VAL A 175 -2.57 8.57 4.31
C VAL A 175 -3.61 7.48 4.04
N ILE A 176 -3.39 6.29 4.59
CA ILE A 176 -4.43 5.26 4.64
C ILE A 176 -5.26 5.53 5.89
N GLU A 177 -6.53 5.89 5.72
CA GLU A 177 -7.45 6.11 6.83
C GLU A 177 -7.97 4.80 7.38
N ARG A 178 -8.29 3.85 6.49
CA ARG A 178 -8.93 2.59 6.86
C ARG A 178 -8.70 1.51 5.82
N PHE A 179 -8.54 0.29 6.31
CA PHE A 179 -8.69 -0.93 5.54
C PHE A 179 -10.09 -1.51 5.73
N GLU A 180 -10.67 -2.00 4.63
CA GLU A 180 -11.94 -2.71 4.64
C GLU A 180 -11.75 -3.99 3.81
N VAL A 181 -11.95 -5.14 4.43
CA VAL A 181 -11.86 -6.45 3.75
C VAL A 181 -13.24 -7.08 3.78
N ASP A 182 -13.77 -7.36 2.59
CA ASP A 182 -15.08 -7.96 2.36
C ASP A 182 -14.98 -8.96 1.20
N GLU A 183 -16.08 -9.63 0.83
CA GLU A 183 -16.13 -10.67 -0.21
C GLU A 183 -15.63 -10.23 -1.60
N GLN A 184 -15.54 -8.92 -1.86
CA GLN A 184 -15.06 -8.40 -3.13
C GLN A 184 -13.54 -8.14 -3.15
N GLY A 185 -12.78 -8.45 -2.08
CA GLY A 185 -11.35 -8.11 -1.93
C GLY A 185 -10.95 -7.21 -0.75
N LEU A 186 -9.78 -6.59 -0.87
CA LEU A 186 -9.26 -5.57 0.05
C LEU A 186 -9.53 -4.16 -0.52
N SER A 187 -10.15 -3.31 0.28
CA SER A 187 -10.33 -1.89 -0.02
C SER A 187 -9.51 -1.02 0.92
N VAL A 188 -8.95 0.06 0.37
CA VAL A 188 -8.16 1.05 1.08
C VAL A 188 -8.83 2.41 0.91
N ARG A 189 -9.24 3.02 2.02
CA ARG A 189 -9.73 4.40 2.04
C ARG A 189 -8.55 5.34 2.27
N LEU A 190 -8.41 6.31 1.38
CA LEU A 190 -7.35 7.31 1.44
C LEU A 190 -7.85 8.57 2.14
N GLY A 191 -6.92 9.27 2.77
CA GLY A 191 -7.15 10.57 3.38
C GLY A 191 -6.00 11.51 3.11
N LEU A 192 -6.18 12.76 3.54
CA LEU A 192 -5.12 13.75 3.65
C LEU A 192 -4.70 13.85 5.13
N PRO A 193 -3.43 14.11 5.44
CA PRO A 193 -3.01 14.34 6.81
C PRO A 193 -3.83 15.49 7.39
N LYS A 194 -4.32 15.30 8.61
CA LYS A 194 -4.88 16.40 9.39
C LYS A 194 -3.76 17.42 9.57
N MET A 195 -3.93 18.62 9.03
CA MET A 195 -3.01 19.73 9.30
C MET A 195 -2.95 19.90 10.83
N PRO A 196 -1.76 20.00 11.45
CA PRO A 196 -1.69 20.37 12.85
C PRO A 196 -2.39 21.72 12.99
N VAL A 197 -3.43 21.75 13.81
CA VAL A 197 -4.08 22.99 14.22
C VAL A 197 -3.04 23.67 15.12
N GLY A 198 -2.48 24.77 14.63
CA GLY A 198 -1.54 25.60 15.39
C GLY A 198 -2.21 26.30 16.56
#